data_AF-A0A3N3E6F2-F1
#
_entry.id   AF-A0A3N3E6F2-F1
#
_cell.length_a   1.000
_cell.length_b   1.000
_cell.length_c   1.000
_cell.angle_alpha   90.00
_cell.angle_beta   90.00
_cell.angle_gamma   90.00
#
_symmetry.space_group_name_H-M   'P 1'
#
loop_
_entity.id
_entity.type
_entity.pdbx_description
1 polymer ?
#
loop_
_entity_poly.entity_id
_entity_poly.type
_entity_poly.pdbx_seq_one_letter_code
_entity_poly.pdbx_strand_id
1 'polypeptide(L)'
;MKKASTATLILLLFTTGAYAGSWLDSISDKDTQESISKLVTEHSEIADHSIPLSGILADKLPVTTEQALGGSGALLGLAQQQLSSADLSELESLIPWSSNLPDMQGIVGNIENMQAVNKAFESVGLDSSMVNQFVPVILDYLKESGASEGLLGSLSSLWKA
;
A
#
# COMPACT_ATOMS: atom_id res chain seq x y z
N MET A 1 32.54 -56.02 -10.90
CA MET A 1 32.41 -55.37 -12.21
C MET A 1 31.23 -54.41 -12.17
N LYS A 2 31.45 -53.17 -12.64
CA LYS A 2 30.47 -52.11 -12.97
C LYS A 2 29.87 -51.32 -11.79
N LYS A 3 29.70 -50.00 -11.78
CA LYS A 3 30.31 -48.80 -12.41
C LYS A 3 29.83 -47.61 -11.54
N ALA A 4 30.60 -46.53 -11.50
CA ALA A 4 30.32 -45.26 -10.83
C ALA A 4 28.98 -44.60 -11.22
N SER A 5 28.42 -43.75 -10.35
CA SER A 5 28.28 -42.31 -10.64
C SER A 5 27.74 -41.55 -9.42
N THR A 6 28.54 -40.61 -8.93
CA THR A 6 28.15 -39.44 -8.16
C THR A 6 27.15 -38.60 -8.95
N ALA A 7 26.07 -38.15 -8.29
CA ALA A 7 25.34 -36.94 -8.65
C ALA A 7 24.64 -36.42 -7.38
N THR A 8 25.34 -35.52 -6.70
CA THR A 8 24.75 -34.57 -5.76
C THR A 8 23.66 -33.77 -6.45
N LEU A 9 22.43 -33.83 -5.94
CA LEU A 9 21.50 -32.71 -6.05
C LEU A 9 20.60 -32.71 -4.80
N ILE A 10 21.12 -32.10 -3.74
CA ILE A 10 20.30 -31.63 -2.63
C ILE A 10 19.48 -30.48 -3.21
N LEU A 11 18.26 -30.76 -3.64
CA LEU A 11 17.31 -29.72 -4.01
C LEU A 11 16.74 -29.13 -2.71
N LEU A 12 17.52 -28.24 -2.10
CA LEU A 12 17.04 -27.23 -1.16
C LEU A 12 16.13 -26.28 -1.96
N LEU A 13 14.86 -26.65 -2.11
CA LEU A 13 13.84 -25.64 -2.36
C LEU A 13 13.67 -24.89 -1.04
N PHE A 14 14.38 -23.76 -0.93
CA PHE A 14 13.99 -22.72 0.00
C PHE A 14 12.58 -22.26 -0.39
N THR A 15 11.60 -22.85 0.29
CA THR A 15 10.29 -22.26 0.45
C THR A 15 10.46 -20.99 1.29
N THR A 16 10.38 -19.82 0.67
CA THR A 16 9.96 -18.60 1.37
C THR A 16 8.88 -17.95 0.53
N GLY A 17 7.77 -18.68 0.40
CA GLY A 17 6.48 -18.09 0.07
C GLY A 17 5.85 -17.53 1.33
N ALA A 18 5.29 -16.33 1.21
CA ALA A 18 4.21 -15.77 2.00
C ALA A 18 4.40 -15.72 3.54
N TYR A 19 4.87 -14.57 4.02
CA TYR A 19 4.49 -14.07 5.34
C TYR A 19 3.01 -13.66 5.30
N ALA A 20 2.11 -14.65 5.38
CA ALA A 20 0.67 -14.42 5.54
C ALA A 20 0.03 -15.42 6.52
N GLY A 21 0.83 -16.07 7.37
CA GLY A 21 0.37 -17.18 8.20
C GLY A 21 0.48 -17.00 9.71
N SER A 22 1.07 -15.93 10.25
CA SER A 22 1.29 -15.85 11.71
C SER A 22 0.16 -15.20 12.49
N TRP A 23 -0.76 -14.48 11.84
CA TRP A 23 -1.88 -13.82 12.51
C TRP A 23 -3.12 -14.72 12.60
N LEU A 24 -3.26 -15.69 11.68
CA LEU A 24 -4.40 -16.60 11.63
C LEU A 24 -4.35 -17.70 12.70
N ASP A 25 -3.16 -18.07 13.18
CA ASP A 25 -2.98 -19.07 14.26
C ASP A 25 -3.47 -18.55 15.63
N SER A 26 -3.58 -17.22 15.79
CA SER A 26 -4.05 -16.58 17.02
C SER A 26 -5.59 -16.68 17.21
N ILE A 27 -6.33 -17.09 16.18
CA ILE A 27 -7.78 -17.23 16.21
C ILE A 27 -8.11 -18.73 16.34
N SER A 28 -7.92 -19.25 17.55
CA SER A 28 -8.12 -20.67 17.91
C SER A 28 -9.61 -21.05 18.08
N ASP A 29 -10.50 -20.54 17.23
CA ASP A 29 -11.92 -20.85 17.28
C ASP A 29 -12.38 -21.57 16.00
N LYS A 30 -12.75 -22.84 16.18
CA LYS A 30 -13.03 -23.81 15.10
C LYS A 30 -14.25 -23.43 14.25
N ASP A 31 -15.14 -22.61 14.79
CA ASP A 31 -16.35 -22.13 14.10
C ASP A 31 -16.00 -21.02 13.08
N THR A 32 -15.02 -20.19 13.44
CA THR A 32 -14.51 -19.12 12.58
C THR A 32 -13.73 -19.69 11.38
N GLN A 33 -13.04 -20.81 11.55
CA GLN A 33 -12.25 -21.43 10.49
C GLN A 33 -13.11 -21.93 9.31
N GLU A 34 -14.31 -22.46 9.54
CA GLU A 34 -15.20 -22.88 8.44
C GLU A 34 -15.77 -21.68 7.67
N SER A 35 -16.09 -20.59 8.37
CA SER A 35 -16.55 -19.35 7.76
C SER A 35 -15.44 -18.68 6.93
N ILE A 36 -14.20 -18.71 7.42
CA ILE A 36 -13.03 -18.17 6.71
C ILE A 36 -12.63 -19.10 5.55
N SER A 37 -12.74 -20.42 5.70
CA SER A 37 -12.47 -21.37 4.61
C SER A 37 -13.50 -21.26 3.48
N LYS A 38 -14.77 -20.97 3.81
CA LYS A 38 -15.78 -20.61 2.80
C LYS A 38 -15.49 -19.25 2.17
N LEU A 39 -15.08 -18.25 2.95
CA LEU A 39 -14.68 -16.94 2.43
C LEU A 39 -13.46 -17.03 1.49
N VAL A 40 -12.49 -17.90 1.80
CA VAL A 40 -11.26 -18.05 0.99
C VAL A 40 -11.47 -18.94 -0.23
N THR A 41 -12.43 -19.88 -0.18
CA THR A 41 -12.76 -20.77 -1.30
C THR A 41 -13.76 -20.13 -2.27
N GLU A 42 -14.62 -19.22 -1.79
CA GLU A 42 -15.64 -18.52 -2.58
C GLU A 42 -15.15 -17.15 -3.12
N HIS A 43 -13.96 -16.69 -2.73
CA HIS A 43 -13.33 -15.46 -3.22
C HIS A 43 -11.89 -15.67 -3.71
N SER A 44 -11.67 -16.67 -4.56
CA SER A 44 -10.52 -16.68 -5.50
C SER A 44 -10.74 -15.75 -6.71
N GLU A 45 -11.64 -14.77 -6.59
CA GLU A 45 -11.98 -13.76 -7.59
C GLU A 45 -12.15 -12.34 -6.97
N ILE A 46 -11.44 -12.00 -5.88
CA ILE A 46 -11.19 -10.57 -5.55
C ILE A 46 -9.94 -10.11 -6.29
N ALA A 47 -10.01 -10.24 -7.60
CA ALA A 47 -9.11 -9.62 -8.54
C ALA A 47 -9.97 -8.99 -9.64
N ASP A 48 -11.00 -8.23 -9.27
CA ASP A 48 -11.78 -7.50 -10.27
C ASP A 48 -12.48 -6.26 -9.67
N HIS A 49 -12.13 -5.08 -10.21
CA HIS A 49 -12.79 -3.78 -10.07
C HIS A 49 -12.66 -2.92 -8.80
N SER A 50 -11.55 -3.02 -8.06
CA SER A 50 -11.01 -1.87 -7.30
C SER A 50 -9.52 -2.07 -7.19
N ILE A 51 -8.76 -1.68 -8.21
CA ILE A 51 -7.31 -1.66 -8.07
C ILE A 51 -7.03 -0.57 -7.03
N PRO A 52 -6.67 -0.93 -5.78
CA PRO A 52 -6.32 0.09 -4.82
C PRO A 52 -5.10 0.80 -5.39
N LEU A 53 -4.99 2.12 -5.21
CA LEU A 53 -3.84 2.92 -5.64
C LEU A 53 -2.48 2.24 -5.35
N SER A 54 -2.41 1.46 -4.27
CA SER A 54 -1.25 0.64 -3.90
C SER A 54 -0.89 -0.49 -4.89
N GLY A 55 -1.86 -1.07 -5.59
CA GLY A 55 -1.65 -2.04 -6.67
C GLY A 55 -1.09 -1.39 -7.94
N ILE A 56 -1.57 -0.18 -8.28
CA ILE A 56 -1.03 0.62 -9.41
C ILE A 56 0.41 1.05 -9.10
N LEU A 57 0.65 1.53 -7.88
CA LEU A 57 2.00 1.93 -7.45
C LEU A 57 2.97 0.76 -7.40
N ALA A 58 2.54 -0.43 -6.95
CA ALA A 58 3.38 -1.64 -6.94
C ALA A 58 3.65 -2.21 -8.34
N ASP A 59 2.78 -1.94 -9.33
CA ASP A 59 3.02 -2.28 -10.74
C ASP A 59 4.00 -1.29 -11.41
N LYS A 60 3.87 0.00 -11.08
CA LYS A 60 4.68 1.07 -11.68
C LYS A 60 6.03 1.28 -11.01
N LEU A 61 6.15 0.95 -9.74
CA LEU A 61 7.34 1.17 -8.93
C LEU A 61 7.77 -0.17 -8.30
N PRO A 62 9.08 -0.41 -8.11
CA PRO A 62 9.58 -1.62 -7.46
C PRO A 62 9.34 -1.58 -5.94
N VAL A 63 8.07 -1.49 -5.52
CA VAL A 63 7.62 -1.38 -4.12
C VAL A 63 6.57 -2.43 -3.82
N THR A 64 6.45 -2.86 -2.57
CA THR A 64 5.37 -3.75 -2.13
C THR A 64 4.06 -2.98 -1.98
N THR A 65 2.92 -3.69 -1.98
CA THR A 65 1.60 -3.08 -1.72
C THR A 65 1.55 -2.37 -0.36
N GLU A 66 2.20 -2.93 0.67
CA GLU A 66 2.31 -2.33 2.00
C GLU A 66 3.12 -1.04 1.99
N GLN A 67 4.24 -1.03 1.27
CA GLN A 67 5.06 0.16 1.06
C GLN A 67 4.31 1.24 0.29
N ALA A 68 3.60 0.84 -0.77
CA ALA A 68 2.80 1.75 -1.57
C ALA A 68 1.67 2.40 -0.74
N LEU A 69 1.02 1.61 0.12
CA LEU A 69 0.00 2.09 1.05
C LEU A 69 0.59 3.03 2.10
N GLY A 70 1.71 2.65 2.74
CA GLY A 70 2.37 3.46 3.76
C GLY A 70 2.89 4.79 3.21
N GLY A 71 3.53 4.77 2.03
CA GLY A 71 4.03 5.98 1.38
C GLY A 71 2.90 6.90 0.91
N SER A 72 1.86 6.34 0.28
CA SER A 72 0.71 7.15 -0.18
C SER A 72 -0.10 7.70 0.99
N GLY A 73 -0.32 6.90 2.03
CA GLY A 73 -1.00 7.34 3.25
C GLY A 73 -0.23 8.43 3.99
N ALA A 74 1.11 8.45 3.90
CA ALA A 74 1.90 9.53 4.47
C ALA A 74 1.75 10.84 3.70
N LEU A 75 1.88 10.81 2.37
CA LEU A 75 1.65 11.97 1.52
C LEU A 75 0.25 12.55 1.71
N LEU A 76 -0.71 11.64 1.84
CA LEU A 76 -2.10 11.98 1.97
C LEU A 76 -2.47 12.45 3.39
N GLY A 77 -1.81 11.92 4.42
CA GLY A 77 -1.87 12.45 5.78
C GLY A 77 -1.36 13.88 5.85
N LEU A 78 -0.27 14.21 5.13
CA LEU A 78 0.17 15.60 4.98
C LEU A 78 -0.89 16.46 4.29
N ALA A 79 -1.51 15.95 3.22
CA ALA A 79 -2.59 16.62 2.53
C ALA A 79 -3.79 16.88 3.44
N GLN A 80 -4.18 15.92 4.29
CA GLN A 80 -5.23 16.09 5.30
C GLN A 80 -4.96 17.26 6.25
N GLN A 81 -3.70 17.50 6.62
CA GLN A 81 -3.34 18.59 7.54
C GLN A 81 -3.20 19.95 6.85
N GLN A 82 -2.83 19.97 5.56
CA GLN A 82 -2.39 21.19 4.87
C GLN A 82 -3.36 21.67 3.77
N LEU A 83 -4.25 20.83 3.28
CA LEU A 83 -5.25 21.23 2.30
C LEU A 83 -6.39 22.02 2.94
N SER A 84 -7.08 22.79 2.10
CA SER A 84 -8.32 23.46 2.50
C SER A 84 -9.45 22.45 2.71
N SER A 85 -10.45 22.79 3.54
CA SER A 85 -11.61 21.92 3.75
C SER A 85 -12.39 21.59 2.47
N ALA A 86 -12.35 22.49 1.47
CA ALA A 86 -12.97 22.28 0.17
C ALA A 86 -12.21 21.21 -0.63
N ASP A 87 -10.88 21.34 -0.73
CA ASP A 87 -10.01 20.39 -1.42
C ASP A 87 -10.08 19.00 -0.76
N LEU A 88 -10.15 18.95 0.58
CA LEU A 88 -10.31 17.70 1.33
C LEU A 88 -11.64 17.02 1.04
N SER A 89 -12.74 17.78 1.06
CA SER A 89 -14.06 17.22 0.75
C SER A 89 -14.10 16.65 -0.67
N GLU A 90 -13.45 17.33 -1.62
CA GLU A 90 -13.32 16.84 -2.99
C GLU A 90 -12.48 15.55 -3.03
N LEU A 91 -11.31 15.54 -2.41
CA LEU A 91 -10.41 14.39 -2.34
C LEU A 91 -11.04 13.14 -1.68
N GLU A 92 -11.86 13.34 -0.65
CA GLU A 92 -12.65 12.29 0.00
C GLU A 92 -13.79 11.78 -0.88
N SER A 93 -14.38 12.64 -1.72
CA SER A 93 -15.45 12.25 -2.64
C SER A 93 -14.95 11.44 -3.85
N LEU A 94 -13.71 11.71 -4.29
CA LEU A 94 -13.12 11.12 -5.49
C LEU A 94 -12.58 9.71 -5.28
N ILE A 95 -12.11 9.43 -4.08
CA ILE A 95 -11.55 8.13 -3.76
C ILE A 95 -12.22 7.67 -2.45
N PRO A 96 -12.86 6.49 -2.41
CA PRO A 96 -13.37 5.89 -1.18
C PRO A 96 -12.25 5.24 -0.33
N TRP A 97 -11.11 5.92 -0.17
CA TRP A 97 -9.96 5.48 0.64
C TRP A 97 -10.12 5.87 2.11
N SER A 98 -10.87 6.94 2.39
CA SER A 98 -11.05 7.47 3.75
C SER A 98 -11.69 6.44 4.70
N SER A 99 -12.53 5.55 4.16
CA SER A 99 -13.18 4.48 4.94
C SER A 99 -12.22 3.38 5.38
N ASN A 100 -11.05 3.24 4.73
CA ASN A 100 -10.11 2.14 4.93
C ASN A 100 -8.69 2.61 5.29
N LEU A 101 -8.47 3.90 5.50
CA LEU A 101 -7.22 4.35 6.11
C LEU A 101 -7.10 3.70 7.49
N PRO A 102 -6.05 2.91 7.74
CA PRO A 102 -5.63 2.67 9.10
C PRO A 102 -5.45 4.04 9.76
N ASP A 103 -5.66 4.14 11.06
CA ASP A 103 -5.34 5.34 11.84
C ASP A 103 -3.81 5.53 11.86
N MET A 104 -3.26 5.89 10.69
CA MET A 104 -1.83 6.07 10.42
C MET A 104 -1.31 7.25 11.21
N GLN A 105 -2.18 8.16 11.66
CA GLN A 105 -1.84 9.20 12.62
C GLN A 105 -1.32 8.61 13.94
N GLY A 106 -1.85 7.45 14.37
CA GLY A 106 -1.38 6.73 15.55
C GLY A 106 -0.05 5.97 15.33
N ILE A 107 0.29 5.63 14.09
CA ILE A 107 1.49 4.83 13.75
C ILE A 107 2.67 5.72 13.36
N VAL A 108 2.41 6.79 12.61
CA VAL A 108 3.43 7.66 12.00
C VAL A 108 3.57 8.99 12.75
N GLY A 109 2.62 9.31 13.64
CA GLY A 109 2.52 10.61 14.31
C GLY A 109 1.85 11.66 13.41
N ASN A 110 1.75 12.90 13.89
CA ASN A 110 1.12 13.98 13.13
C ASN A 110 1.99 14.34 11.91
N ILE A 111 1.49 14.06 10.70
CA ILE A 111 2.22 14.35 9.46
C ILE A 111 1.95 15.79 9.05
N GLU A 112 2.70 16.73 9.63
CA GLU A 112 2.53 18.17 9.40
C GLU A 112 3.44 18.71 8.29
N ASN A 113 4.49 17.97 7.91
CA ASN A 113 5.49 18.42 6.94
C ASN A 113 6.11 17.26 6.15
N MET A 114 6.88 17.59 5.10
CA MET A 114 7.58 16.61 4.28
C MET A 114 8.64 15.81 5.05
N GLN A 115 9.19 16.32 6.15
CA GLN A 115 10.10 15.54 6.99
C GLN A 115 9.38 14.37 7.68
N ALA A 116 8.13 14.57 8.10
CA ALA A 116 7.29 13.51 8.64
C ALA A 116 6.90 12.49 7.57
N VAL A 117 6.61 12.96 6.34
CA VAL A 117 6.39 12.08 5.19
C VAL A 117 7.62 11.21 4.91
N ASN A 118 8.81 11.80 4.87
CA ASN A 118 10.06 11.07 4.65
C ASN A 118 10.30 10.00 5.73
N LYS A 119 10.06 10.34 7.01
CA LYS A 119 10.14 9.35 8.10
C LYS A 119 9.14 8.20 7.93
N ALA A 120 7.95 8.49 7.42
CA ALA A 120 6.96 7.47 7.13
C ALA A 120 7.44 6.50 6.04
N PHE A 121 8.01 7.03 4.96
CA PHE A 121 8.63 6.23 3.89
C PHE A 121 9.74 5.34 4.48
N GLU A 122 10.65 5.93 5.25
CA GLU A 122 11.74 5.18 5.90
C GLU A 122 11.21 4.09 6.85
N SER A 123 10.10 4.35 7.56
CA SER A 123 9.50 3.39 8.49
C SER A 123 8.94 2.14 7.82
N VAL A 124 8.52 2.25 6.56
CA VAL A 124 8.09 1.11 5.73
C VAL A 124 9.22 0.57 4.83
N GLY A 125 10.46 1.02 5.05
CA GLY A 125 11.64 0.59 4.30
C GLY A 125 11.73 1.17 2.89
N LEU A 126 11.03 2.28 2.61
CA LEU A 126 11.19 3.05 1.38
C LEU A 126 12.24 4.13 1.54
N ASP A 127 12.93 4.45 0.43
CA ASP A 127 13.82 5.59 0.38
C ASP A 127 13.01 6.89 0.20
N SER A 128 13.35 7.92 0.97
CA SER A 128 12.69 9.24 0.92
C SER A 128 12.70 9.87 -0.48
N SER A 129 13.68 9.54 -1.33
CA SER A 129 13.71 10.01 -2.72
C SER A 129 12.59 9.42 -3.59
N MET A 130 11.96 8.31 -3.19
CA MET A 130 10.85 7.69 -3.91
C MET A 130 9.58 8.54 -3.87
N VAL A 131 9.46 9.50 -2.97
CA VAL A 131 8.38 10.51 -2.99
C VAL A 131 8.25 11.14 -4.38
N ASN A 132 9.38 11.44 -5.05
CA ASN A 132 9.40 12.02 -6.39
C ASN A 132 8.81 11.11 -7.47
N GLN A 133 8.72 9.81 -7.21
CA GLN A 133 8.12 8.82 -8.10
C GLN A 133 6.65 8.54 -7.73
N PHE A 134 6.32 8.59 -6.44
CA PHE A 134 4.96 8.42 -5.95
C PHE A 134 4.06 9.58 -6.34
N VAL A 135 4.51 10.82 -6.12
CA VAL A 135 3.74 12.05 -6.38
C VAL A 135 3.13 12.08 -7.79
N PRO A 136 3.89 11.93 -8.89
CA PRO A 136 3.31 11.99 -10.23
C PRO A 136 2.30 10.85 -10.48
N VAL A 137 2.55 9.64 -9.97
CA VAL A 137 1.63 8.50 -10.14
C VAL A 137 0.31 8.72 -9.38
N ILE A 138 0.38 9.28 -8.17
CA ILE A 138 -0.82 9.61 -7.37
C ILE A 138 -1.61 10.74 -8.04
N LEU A 139 -0.93 11.77 -8.55
CA LEU A 139 -1.58 12.87 -9.26
C LEU A 139 -2.25 12.39 -10.55
N ASP A 140 -1.60 11.51 -11.31
CA ASP A 140 -2.18 10.91 -12.52
C ASP A 140 -3.43 10.08 -12.17
N TYR A 141 -3.36 9.25 -11.13
CA TYR A 141 -4.52 8.49 -10.66
C TYR A 141 -5.69 9.39 -10.22
N LEU A 142 -5.40 10.45 -9.46
CA LEU A 142 -6.41 11.41 -9.02
C LEU A 142 -7.04 12.14 -10.21
N LYS A 143 -6.23 12.53 -11.18
CA LYS A 143 -6.69 13.15 -12.42
C LYS A 143 -7.60 12.21 -13.22
N GLU A 144 -7.22 10.95 -13.37
CA GLU A 144 -8.05 9.92 -14.00
C GLU A 144 -9.34 9.64 -13.23
N SER A 145 -9.30 9.79 -11.90
CA SER A 145 -10.46 9.67 -11.00
C SER A 145 -11.39 10.89 -11.05
N GLY A 146 -11.01 11.97 -11.74
CA GLY A 146 -11.82 13.17 -11.91
C GLY A 146 -11.50 14.32 -10.95
N ALA A 147 -10.32 14.32 -10.32
CA ALA A 147 -9.86 15.44 -9.50
C ALA A 147 -9.79 16.76 -10.28
N SER A 148 -10.23 17.84 -9.63
CA SER A 148 -10.14 19.19 -10.19
C SER A 148 -8.69 19.63 -10.33
N GLU A 149 -8.44 20.50 -11.31
CA GLU A 149 -7.11 21.09 -11.50
C GLU A 149 -6.65 21.90 -10.27
N GLY A 150 -7.60 22.45 -9.52
CA GLY A 150 -7.34 23.14 -8.25
C GLY A 150 -6.79 22.19 -7.20
N LEU A 151 -7.48 21.07 -6.95
CA LEU A 151 -7.03 20.04 -6.01
C LEU A 151 -5.67 19.47 -6.41
N LEU A 152 -5.50 19.09 -7.68
CA LEU A 152 -4.23 18.57 -8.21
C LEU A 152 -3.09 19.59 -8.06
N GLY A 153 -3.37 20.87 -8.28
CA GLY A 153 -2.43 21.97 -8.07
C GLY A 153 -2.02 22.14 -6.61
N SER A 154 -3.00 22.14 -5.69
CA SER A 154 -2.76 22.20 -4.25
C SER A 154 -1.90 21.04 -3.76
N LEU A 155 -2.26 19.80 -4.16
CA LEU A 155 -1.50 18.59 -3.83
C LEU A 155 -0.08 18.60 -4.40
N SER A 156 0.07 18.96 -5.68
CA SER A 156 1.38 19.05 -6.31
C SER A 156 2.25 20.12 -5.65
N SER A 157 1.68 21.25 -5.24
CA SER A 157 2.44 22.31 -4.56
C SER A 157 2.85 21.86 -3.17
N LEU A 158 1.99 21.14 -2.47
CA LEU A 158 2.24 20.66 -1.12
C LEU A 158 3.37 19.62 -1.06
N TRP A 159 3.35 18.65 -1.97
CA TRP A 159 4.32 17.54 -1.95
C TRP A 159 5.67 17.85 -2.59
N LYS A 160 5.77 18.96 -3.34
CA LYS A 160 7.03 19.44 -3.93
C LYS A 160 7.74 20.50 -3.06
N ALA A 161 7.15 20.86 -1.92
CA ALA A 161 7.69 21.82 -0.95
C ALA A 161 8.84 21.21 -0.12
#